data_AF-A0A540LI85-F1
#
_entry.id   AF-A0A540LI85-F1
#
_cell.length_a   1.000
_cell.length_b   1.000
_cell.length_c   1.000
_cell.angle_alpha   90.00
_cell.angle_beta   90.00
_cell.angle_gamma   90.00
#
_symmetry.space_group_name_H-M   'P 1'
#
loop_
_entity.id
_entity.type
_entity.pdbx_description
1 polymer ?
#
loop_
_entity_poly.entity_id
_entity_poly.type
_entity_poly.pdbx_seq_one_letter_code
_entity_poly.pdbx_strand_id
1 'polypeptide(L)'
;MAMEDNGRVVCKCTTSSRSFFCFIEFSFDDRPNRRNLLRNVSTLPVFKKGLFTRCSPSLAGNSILRIKALIVALKALKLAGVHGIAVEVWWGIVERFSPLAYDWSLYEGLFKLISNSGLKLHVALSFHSNVNSSSSRKGGVTLPLWIIEIGDQNKHIYYRDQNGFSNDDYLTLGVDHVPLFCSRTTLQCYEDFLSSFAKKFESLIGTVIEEISVGLGPSGGLKYPAHPFGYGRWKFPGISEFQCYDQCMMGDLKMAARKEGKPQWGEKGPQNAGCYNSLPSEVPFFEEGEESILIMGVFSFALRDGYDHVASILSHHGAALHVSSLEMMDGDNPASYLCSPEGLLQQVGLTHAAVLVTAGRAGSLGSTWAWNGPI
;
A
#
# COMPACT_ATOMS: atom_id res chain seq x y z
N MET A 1 0.58 -18.62 -9.47
CA MET A 1 -0.43 -18.07 -8.56
C MET A 1 0.38 -17.27 -7.56
N ALA A 2 0.40 -15.96 -7.72
CA ALA A 2 1.29 -15.05 -7.00
C ALA A 2 0.45 -13.87 -6.60
N MET A 3 0.62 -13.48 -5.37
CA MET A 3 -0.32 -12.65 -4.66
C MET A 3 0.64 -11.91 -3.67
N GLU A 4 0.48 -10.60 -3.44
CA GLU A 4 1.09 -9.71 -2.42
C GLU A 4 0.23 -9.32 -1.18
N ASP A 5 0.79 -9.26 0.04
CA ASP A 5 0.16 -8.62 1.22
C ASP A 5 0.17 -7.08 1.09
N ASN A 6 -0.97 -6.44 1.35
CA ASN A 6 -1.16 -4.99 1.25
C ASN A 6 -1.33 -4.37 2.64
N GLY A 7 -0.28 -4.39 3.45
CA GLY A 7 -0.26 -3.70 4.75
C GLY A 7 -0.51 -2.20 4.60
N ARG A 8 -1.75 -1.74 4.73
CA ARG A 8 -2.11 -0.30 4.68
C ARG A 8 -2.25 0.27 6.08
N VAL A 9 -1.93 1.55 6.24
CA VAL A 9 -2.18 2.26 7.50
C VAL A 9 -3.58 2.81 7.50
N VAL A 10 -4.37 2.53 8.53
CA VAL A 10 -5.79 2.85 8.59
C VAL A 10 -6.12 3.77 9.76
N CYS A 11 -6.91 4.80 9.49
CA CYS A 11 -7.44 5.73 10.49
C CYS A 11 -8.97 5.62 10.55
N LYS A 12 -9.50 5.58 11.78
CA LYS A 12 -10.94 5.63 12.05
C LYS A 12 -11.39 7.08 12.17
N CYS A 13 -12.40 7.49 11.40
CA CYS A 13 -12.85 8.89 11.39
C CYS A 13 -13.93 9.15 12.45
N THR A 14 -13.69 10.08 13.38
CA THR A 14 -14.71 10.65 14.27
C THR A 14 -14.60 12.17 14.29
N THR A 15 -15.73 12.88 14.28
CA THR A 15 -15.75 14.34 14.39
C THR A 15 -15.53 14.78 15.85
N SER A 16 -14.44 15.48 16.13
CA SER A 16 -14.21 16.20 17.39
C SER A 16 -14.00 17.69 17.10
N SER A 17 -14.44 18.55 18.03
CA SER A 17 -14.60 20.00 17.86
C SER A 17 -13.28 20.79 17.74
N ARG A 18 -13.34 21.84 16.91
CA ARG A 18 -12.36 22.90 16.59
C ARG A 18 -11.37 23.30 17.71
N SER A 19 -10.08 23.44 17.36
CA SER A 19 -9.08 24.25 18.09
C SER A 19 -8.45 25.32 17.17
N PHE A 20 -7.93 26.39 17.78
CA PHE A 20 -7.74 27.74 17.21
C PHE A 20 -6.39 28.02 16.52
N PHE A 21 -5.66 26.99 16.09
CA PHE A 21 -4.51 27.12 15.20
C PHE A 21 -4.76 26.30 13.94
N CYS A 22 -4.30 26.77 12.78
CA CYS A 22 -4.64 26.24 11.45
C CYS A 22 -4.02 24.84 11.20
N PHE A 23 -4.47 23.85 11.96
CA PHE A 23 -4.33 22.42 11.76
C PHE A 23 -5.72 21.82 12.06
N ILE A 24 -6.32 21.11 11.10
CA ILE A 24 -7.39 20.17 11.44
C ILE A 24 -6.66 18.99 12.10
N GLU A 25 -6.53 19.06 13.43
CA GLU A 25 -6.09 17.92 14.23
C GLU A 25 -7.11 16.80 14.02
N PHE A 26 -6.70 15.72 13.35
CA PHE A 26 -7.47 14.48 13.38
C PHE A 26 -7.38 13.96 14.82
N SER A 27 -8.43 14.17 15.61
CA SER A 27 -8.51 13.61 16.96
C SER A 27 -8.70 12.10 16.85
N PHE A 28 -7.65 11.38 17.24
CA PHE A 28 -7.65 9.92 17.37
C PHE A 28 -8.31 9.54 18.71
N ASP A 29 -9.14 8.49 18.70
CA ASP A 29 -9.91 8.03 19.85
C ASP A 29 -8.98 7.55 20.98
N ASP A 30 -8.96 8.28 22.10
CA ASP A 30 -8.09 8.05 23.26
C ASP A 30 -8.67 6.99 24.23
N ARG A 31 -9.62 6.16 23.79
CA ARG A 31 -10.30 5.19 24.67
C ARG A 31 -9.97 3.73 24.32
N PRO A 32 -9.40 2.95 25.26
CA PRO A 32 -9.15 1.54 25.09
C PRO A 32 -10.45 0.77 25.37
N ASN A 33 -11.36 0.69 24.41
CA ASN A 33 -12.46 -0.27 24.51
C ASN A 33 -12.61 -1.08 23.22
N ARG A 34 -11.94 -2.23 23.25
CA ARG A 34 -11.69 -3.13 22.12
C ARG A 34 -12.76 -4.19 22.05
N ARG A 35 -13.56 -4.16 20.99
CA ARG A 35 -14.32 -5.31 20.50
C ARG A 35 -13.99 -5.48 19.03
N ASN A 36 -13.70 -6.71 18.61
CA ASN A 36 -13.48 -7.12 17.22
C ASN A 36 -14.64 -6.61 16.33
N LEU A 37 -14.43 -5.49 15.67
CA LEU A 37 -15.39 -4.86 14.76
C LEU A 37 -15.15 -5.36 13.34
N LEU A 38 -15.35 -6.67 13.14
CA LEU A 38 -15.43 -7.22 11.79
C LEU A 38 -16.65 -6.60 11.11
N ARG A 39 -16.41 -5.68 10.16
CA ARG A 39 -17.45 -5.06 9.34
C ARG A 39 -17.46 -5.74 7.97
N ASN A 40 -18.65 -6.11 7.50
CA ASN A 40 -18.82 -6.66 6.16
C ASN A 40 -18.69 -5.54 5.12
N VAL A 41 -17.50 -5.40 4.53
CA VAL A 41 -17.16 -4.36 3.55
C VAL A 41 -16.86 -5.03 2.21
N SER A 42 -17.48 -4.54 1.14
CA SER A 42 -17.21 -5.01 -0.23
C SER A 42 -16.24 -4.07 -0.94
N THR A 43 -15.21 -4.60 -1.61
CA THR A 43 -14.32 -3.79 -2.44
C THR A 43 -14.94 -3.51 -3.81
N LEU A 44 -14.95 -2.25 -4.22
CA LEU A 44 -15.30 -1.86 -5.58
C LEU A 44 -14.01 -1.54 -6.35
N PRO A 45 -13.53 -2.46 -7.20
CA PRO A 45 -12.35 -2.19 -8.02
C PRO A 45 -12.75 -1.22 -9.12
N VAL A 46 -12.52 0.08 -8.89
CA VAL A 46 -12.96 1.16 -9.77
C VAL A 46 -12.54 0.86 -11.22
N PHE A 47 -11.30 0.42 -11.48
CA PHE A 47 -10.81 0.30 -12.87
C PHE A 47 -10.68 -1.12 -13.43
N LYS A 48 -11.13 -2.18 -12.73
CA LYS A 48 -11.19 -3.53 -13.32
C LYS A 48 -12.44 -3.65 -14.21
N LYS A 49 -12.26 -4.10 -15.46
CA LYS A 49 -13.34 -4.41 -16.44
C LYS A 49 -14.19 -3.23 -16.92
N GLY A 50 -13.59 -2.08 -17.24
CA GLY A 50 -14.24 -1.05 -18.08
C GLY A 50 -15.46 -0.35 -17.46
N LEU A 51 -15.52 -0.24 -16.12
CA LEU A 51 -16.55 0.55 -15.43
C LEU A 51 -16.36 2.07 -15.58
N PHE A 52 -15.17 2.53 -15.96
CA PHE A 52 -14.78 3.94 -16.03
C PHE A 52 -13.85 4.19 -17.23
N THR A 53 -13.85 5.41 -17.78
CA THR A 53 -12.84 5.84 -18.77
C THR A 53 -11.75 6.67 -18.13
N ARG A 54 -10.52 6.46 -18.61
CA ARG A 54 -9.38 7.35 -18.41
C ARG A 54 -9.31 8.25 -19.64
N CYS A 55 -9.61 9.53 -19.48
CA CYS A 55 -9.64 10.45 -20.62
C CYS A 55 -8.27 11.06 -20.92
N SER A 56 -8.07 11.39 -22.19
CA SER A 56 -6.98 12.23 -22.71
C SER A 56 -7.26 13.71 -22.39
N PRO A 57 -6.25 14.62 -22.35
CA PRO A 57 -6.40 16.02 -21.95
C PRO A 57 -7.46 16.82 -22.73
N SER A 58 -7.96 16.31 -23.86
CA SER A 58 -8.60 17.13 -24.87
C SER A 58 -10.12 17.11 -24.98
N LEU A 59 -10.95 16.30 -24.28
CA LEU A 59 -12.41 16.51 -24.45
C LEU A 59 -13.43 15.91 -23.43
N ALA A 60 -13.05 15.22 -22.36
CA ALA A 60 -14.01 14.84 -21.31
C ALA A 60 -13.29 14.52 -20.00
N GLY A 61 -13.80 14.97 -18.85
CA GLY A 61 -13.27 14.59 -17.54
C GLY A 61 -13.34 13.07 -17.30
N ASN A 62 -12.71 12.60 -16.23
CA ASN A 62 -12.84 11.20 -15.80
C ASN A 62 -14.32 10.89 -15.51
N SER A 63 -14.87 9.82 -16.10
CA SER A 63 -16.33 9.57 -16.05
C SER A 63 -16.70 8.12 -15.76
N ILE A 64 -17.87 7.94 -15.14
CA ILE A 64 -18.44 6.64 -14.78
C ILE A 64 -19.23 6.09 -15.99
N LEU A 65 -18.68 5.11 -16.71
CA LEU A 65 -19.28 4.58 -17.94
C LEU A 65 -20.57 3.80 -17.70
N ARG A 66 -20.62 3.02 -16.62
CA ARG A 66 -21.70 2.05 -16.35
C ARG A 66 -22.55 2.45 -15.16
N ILE A 67 -22.92 3.72 -15.08
CA ILE A 67 -23.62 4.30 -13.90
C ILE A 67 -24.89 3.53 -13.51
N LYS A 68 -25.71 3.11 -14.48
CA LYS A 68 -26.94 2.32 -14.21
C LYS A 68 -26.62 0.97 -13.58
N ALA A 69 -25.64 0.25 -14.12
CA ALA A 69 -25.22 -1.05 -13.58
C ALA A 69 -24.60 -0.91 -12.19
N LEU A 70 -23.80 0.14 -11.97
CA LEU A 70 -23.22 0.45 -10.67
C LEU A 70 -24.31 0.72 -9.63
N ILE A 71 -25.33 1.52 -9.96
CA ILE A 71 -26.47 1.79 -9.06
C ILE A 71 -27.20 0.49 -8.69
N VAL A 72 -27.45 -0.40 -9.66
CA VAL A 72 -28.09 -1.69 -9.39
C VAL A 72 -27.21 -2.55 -8.47
N ALA A 73 -25.91 -2.61 -8.71
CA ALA A 73 -24.97 -3.35 -7.88
C ALA A 73 -24.91 -2.82 -6.43
N LEU A 74 -24.84 -1.50 -6.24
CA LEU A 74 -24.84 -0.87 -4.92
C LEU A 74 -26.14 -1.18 -4.15
N LYS A 75 -27.30 -1.12 -4.82
CA LYS A 75 -28.57 -1.52 -4.21
C LYS A 75 -28.59 -3.00 -3.81
N ALA A 76 -28.08 -3.89 -4.66
CA ALA A 76 -27.99 -5.31 -4.36
C ALA A 76 -27.08 -5.58 -3.14
N LEU A 77 -25.92 -4.92 -3.05
CA LEU A 77 -25.02 -5.01 -1.89
C LEU A 77 -25.71 -4.53 -0.62
N LYS A 78 -26.44 -3.41 -0.68
CA LYS A 78 -27.20 -2.92 0.46
C LYS A 78 -28.28 -3.90 0.91
N LEU A 79 -29.03 -4.50 -0.03
CA LEU A 79 -30.03 -5.53 0.27
C LEU A 79 -29.42 -6.79 0.86
N ALA A 80 -28.19 -7.14 0.47
CA ALA A 80 -27.42 -8.24 1.04
C ALA A 80 -26.84 -7.95 2.44
N GLY A 81 -27.11 -6.77 3.02
CA GLY A 81 -26.64 -6.40 4.35
C GLY A 81 -25.18 -5.95 4.42
N VAL A 82 -24.56 -5.61 3.29
CA VAL A 82 -23.20 -5.03 3.27
C VAL A 82 -23.21 -3.68 3.99
N HIS A 83 -22.22 -3.46 4.87
CA HIS A 83 -22.10 -2.23 5.66
C HIS A 83 -21.61 -1.06 4.81
N GLY A 84 -20.56 -1.30 4.02
CA GLY A 84 -19.92 -0.27 3.23
C GLY A 84 -19.12 -0.80 2.06
N ILE A 85 -18.60 0.14 1.26
CA ILE A 85 -17.80 -0.11 0.08
C ILE A 85 -16.39 0.44 0.31
N ALA A 86 -15.38 -0.36 -0.01
CA ALA A 86 -14.00 0.11 -0.10
C ALA A 86 -13.70 0.62 -1.52
N VAL A 87 -13.17 1.83 -1.62
CA VAL A 87 -12.84 2.50 -2.89
C VAL A 87 -11.39 2.98 -2.87
N GLU A 88 -10.64 2.61 -3.90
CA GLU A 88 -9.30 3.12 -4.13
C GLU A 88 -9.34 4.50 -4.80
N VAL A 89 -8.72 5.48 -4.16
CA VAL A 89 -8.57 6.85 -4.65
C VAL A 89 -7.14 7.04 -5.15
N TRP A 90 -6.99 7.04 -6.47
CA TRP A 90 -5.69 7.01 -7.13
C TRP A 90 -5.07 8.39 -7.32
N TRP A 91 -3.81 8.55 -6.89
CA TRP A 91 -3.03 9.77 -7.07
C TRP A 91 -2.89 10.15 -8.56
N GLY A 92 -2.53 9.18 -9.42
CA GLY A 92 -2.37 9.41 -10.86
C GLY A 92 -3.66 9.64 -11.67
N ILE A 93 -4.82 9.68 -10.99
CA ILE A 93 -6.10 10.13 -11.54
C ILE A 93 -6.42 11.53 -11.08
N VAL A 94 -6.32 11.79 -9.77
CA VAL A 94 -6.74 13.06 -9.17
C VAL A 94 -5.75 14.17 -9.49
N GLU A 95 -4.44 13.95 -9.36
CA GLU A 95 -3.40 14.97 -9.63
C GLU A 95 -2.66 14.65 -10.94
N ARG A 96 -3.43 14.20 -11.95
CA ARG A 96 -2.90 13.48 -13.11
C ARG A 96 -1.94 14.27 -13.99
N PHE A 97 -2.30 15.51 -14.32
CA PHE A 97 -1.67 16.26 -15.42
C PHE A 97 -0.65 17.29 -14.94
N SER A 98 -0.86 17.87 -13.76
CA SER A 98 0.04 18.88 -13.23
C SER A 98 0.03 18.90 -11.70
N PRO A 99 1.17 19.28 -11.07
CA PRO A 99 1.26 19.50 -9.63
C PRO A 99 0.13 20.39 -9.11
N LEU A 100 -0.43 20.05 -7.95
CA LEU A 100 -1.47 20.79 -7.22
C LEU A 100 -2.81 20.96 -7.96
N ALA A 101 -2.97 20.38 -9.15
CA ALA A 101 -4.22 20.42 -9.91
C ALA A 101 -5.05 19.15 -9.65
N TYR A 102 -5.86 19.20 -8.58
CA TYR A 102 -6.67 18.07 -8.14
C TYR A 102 -8.05 18.03 -8.82
N ASP A 103 -8.31 17.00 -9.62
CA ASP A 103 -9.64 16.70 -10.17
C ASP A 103 -10.33 15.59 -9.34
N TRP A 104 -11.23 16.04 -8.46
CA TRP A 104 -12.03 15.16 -7.60
C TRP A 104 -13.38 14.75 -8.22
N SER A 105 -13.73 15.25 -9.41
CA SER A 105 -15.07 15.14 -9.99
C SER A 105 -15.58 13.70 -10.10
N LEU A 106 -14.68 12.79 -10.48
CA LEU A 106 -14.96 11.35 -10.54
C LEU A 106 -15.39 10.80 -9.17
N TYR A 107 -14.59 11.07 -8.14
CA TYR A 107 -14.81 10.54 -6.79
C TYR A 107 -15.99 11.20 -6.11
N GLU A 108 -16.26 12.49 -6.38
CA GLU A 108 -17.49 13.15 -5.94
C GLU A 108 -18.74 12.44 -6.46
N GLY A 109 -18.76 12.15 -7.77
CA GLY A 109 -19.87 11.42 -8.39
C GLY A 109 -20.03 10.02 -7.77
N LEU A 110 -18.92 9.30 -7.59
CA LEU A 110 -18.92 7.96 -7.02
C LEU A 110 -19.37 7.94 -5.55
N PHE A 111 -18.82 8.81 -4.71
CA PHE A 111 -19.15 8.88 -3.28
C PHE A 111 -20.60 9.30 -3.08
N LYS A 112 -21.13 10.19 -3.91
CA LYS A 112 -22.55 10.54 -3.91
C LYS A 112 -23.44 9.34 -4.23
N LEU A 113 -23.07 8.51 -5.20
CA LEU A 113 -23.83 7.28 -5.53
C LEU A 113 -23.82 6.26 -4.40
N ILE A 114 -22.67 6.07 -3.76
CA ILE A 114 -22.51 5.14 -2.61
C ILE A 114 -23.33 5.64 -1.42
N SER A 115 -23.20 6.92 -1.08
CA SER A 115 -23.96 7.58 -0.01
C SER A 115 -25.47 7.47 -0.23
N ASN A 116 -25.95 7.80 -1.43
CA ASN A 116 -27.38 7.71 -1.79
C ASN A 116 -27.92 6.26 -1.76
N SER A 117 -27.05 5.27 -1.83
CA SER A 117 -27.41 3.85 -1.70
C SER A 117 -27.44 3.37 -0.24
N GLY A 118 -27.17 4.26 0.72
CA GLY A 118 -27.17 3.96 2.16
C GLY A 118 -26.00 3.09 2.62
N LEU A 119 -24.90 3.07 1.86
CA LEU A 119 -23.68 2.32 2.16
C LEU A 119 -22.62 3.28 2.75
N LYS A 120 -21.84 2.77 3.70
CA LYS A 120 -20.65 3.47 4.21
C LYS A 120 -19.49 3.36 3.24
N LEU A 121 -18.46 4.17 3.45
CA LEU A 121 -17.32 4.27 2.57
C LEU A 121 -16.02 4.08 3.36
N HIS A 122 -15.17 3.19 2.84
CA HIS A 122 -13.79 3.02 3.25
C HIS A 122 -12.93 3.52 2.09
N VAL A 123 -12.11 4.53 2.32
CA VAL A 123 -11.31 5.16 1.26
C VAL A 123 -9.87 4.71 1.37
N ALA A 124 -9.31 4.19 0.28
CA ALA A 124 -7.91 3.80 0.23
C ALA A 124 -7.12 4.74 -0.69
N LEU A 125 -6.38 5.68 -0.10
CA LEU A 125 -5.56 6.67 -0.80
C LEU A 125 -4.34 5.97 -1.40
N SER A 126 -4.30 5.92 -2.72
CA SER A 126 -3.41 5.05 -3.48
C SER A 126 -2.36 5.88 -4.20
N PHE A 127 -1.20 6.03 -3.56
CA PHE A 127 0.00 6.70 -4.08
C PHE A 127 0.89 5.81 -4.94
N HIS A 128 0.36 4.67 -5.39
CA HIS A 128 1.07 3.67 -6.22
C HIS A 128 0.41 3.53 -7.60
N SER A 129 1.15 2.91 -8.53
CA SER A 129 0.65 2.41 -9.80
C SER A 129 0.23 0.94 -9.68
N ASN A 130 -0.71 0.51 -10.53
CA ASN A 130 -1.11 -0.88 -10.67
C ASN A 130 -0.95 -1.41 -12.11
N VAL A 131 -0.22 -0.69 -12.96
CA VAL A 131 -0.03 -1.08 -14.37
C VAL A 131 0.68 -2.42 -14.46
N ASN A 132 1.69 -2.62 -13.64
CA ASN A 132 2.53 -3.82 -13.64
C ASN A 132 1.90 -4.99 -12.87
N SER A 133 0.89 -4.74 -12.04
CA SER A 133 0.18 -5.76 -11.26
C SER A 133 -0.88 -6.54 -12.06
N SER A 134 -1.07 -6.23 -13.34
CA SER A 134 -2.10 -6.85 -14.19
C SER A 134 -1.50 -7.64 -15.35
N SER A 135 -1.97 -8.90 -15.54
CA SER A 135 -1.58 -9.75 -16.67
C SER A 135 -1.93 -9.12 -18.04
N SER A 136 -2.86 -8.17 -18.06
CA SER A 136 -3.11 -7.29 -19.19
C SER A 136 -2.75 -5.85 -18.81
N ARG A 137 -1.61 -5.32 -19.27
CA ARG A 137 -1.22 -3.89 -19.12
C ARG A 137 -2.30 -2.87 -19.57
N LYS A 138 -3.40 -3.33 -20.17
CA LYS A 138 -4.57 -2.55 -20.57
C LYS A 138 -5.45 -2.25 -19.35
N GLY A 139 -5.52 -0.96 -18.98
CA GLY A 139 -6.49 -0.43 -18.01
C GLY A 139 -5.94 -0.09 -16.63
N GLY A 140 -4.63 -0.24 -16.40
CA GLY A 140 -3.98 0.19 -15.16
C GLY A 140 -3.90 1.71 -14.99
N VAL A 141 -3.68 2.13 -13.77
CA VAL A 141 -3.46 3.51 -13.32
C VAL A 141 -1.98 3.66 -13.01
N THR A 142 -1.33 4.61 -13.68
CA THR A 142 0.07 4.99 -13.42
C THR A 142 0.12 5.96 -12.24
N LEU A 143 1.32 6.29 -11.77
CA LEU A 143 1.57 7.54 -11.04
C LEU A 143 1.16 8.76 -11.91
N PRO A 144 1.06 9.98 -11.33
CA PRO A 144 0.81 11.19 -12.11
C PRO A 144 1.77 11.34 -13.29
N LEU A 145 1.29 11.87 -14.42
CA LEU A 145 2.10 11.95 -15.65
C LEU A 145 3.35 12.80 -15.46
N TRP A 146 3.23 13.90 -14.71
CA TRP A 146 4.37 14.76 -14.38
C TRP A 146 5.41 14.06 -13.49
N ILE A 147 5.03 13.06 -12.68
CA ILE A 147 5.97 12.20 -11.95
C ILE A 147 6.67 11.24 -12.91
N ILE A 148 5.92 10.63 -13.82
CA ILE A 148 6.47 9.71 -14.83
C ILE A 148 7.52 10.43 -15.69
N GLU A 149 7.24 11.67 -16.12
CA GLU A 149 8.17 12.50 -16.88
C GLU A 149 9.49 12.77 -16.13
N ILE A 150 9.42 13.06 -14.82
CA ILE A 150 10.62 13.20 -13.97
C ILE A 150 11.36 11.87 -13.90
N GLY A 151 10.62 10.77 -13.70
CA GLY A 151 11.19 9.42 -13.61
C GLY A 151 11.81 8.91 -14.91
N ASP A 152 11.42 9.45 -16.07
CA ASP A 152 12.04 9.15 -17.35
C ASP A 152 13.43 9.78 -17.49
N GLN A 153 13.65 10.91 -16.82
CA GLN A 153 14.95 11.58 -16.77
C GLN A 153 15.80 11.08 -15.60
N ASN A 154 15.18 10.76 -14.46
CA ASN A 154 15.84 10.30 -13.25
C ASN A 154 15.20 9.03 -12.70
N LYS A 155 15.76 7.87 -13.05
CA LYS A 155 15.28 6.56 -12.58
C LYS A 155 15.56 6.28 -11.10
N HIS A 156 16.30 7.16 -10.39
CA HIS A 156 16.58 7.03 -8.96
C HIS A 156 15.47 7.60 -8.06
N ILE A 157 14.40 8.15 -8.63
CA ILE A 157 13.18 8.47 -7.85
C ILE A 157 12.34 7.22 -7.50
N TYR A 158 12.72 6.07 -8.07
CA TYR A 158 12.06 4.79 -7.92
C TYR A 158 12.97 3.82 -7.17
N TYR A 159 12.38 2.82 -6.51
CA TYR A 159 13.14 1.70 -5.94
C TYR A 159 13.93 0.97 -7.04
N ARG A 160 15.13 0.52 -6.70
CA ARG A 160 16.01 -0.22 -7.64
C ARG A 160 16.61 -1.45 -6.98
N ASP A 161 16.69 -2.51 -7.77
CA ASP A 161 17.45 -3.71 -7.40
C ASP A 161 18.95 -3.55 -7.70
N GLN A 162 19.74 -4.53 -7.27
CA GLN A 162 21.19 -4.57 -7.46
C GLN A 162 21.64 -4.53 -8.92
N ASN A 163 20.77 -4.96 -9.84
CA ASN A 163 21.02 -4.99 -11.28
C ASN A 163 20.62 -3.67 -11.96
N GLY A 164 20.12 -2.69 -11.19
CA GLY A 164 19.71 -1.38 -11.68
C GLY A 164 18.32 -1.34 -12.31
N PHE A 165 17.52 -2.40 -12.20
CA PHE A 165 16.13 -2.35 -12.64
C PHE A 165 15.31 -1.51 -11.66
N SER A 166 14.61 -0.51 -12.20
CA SER A 166 13.69 0.31 -11.42
C SER A 166 12.30 -0.31 -11.36
N ASN A 167 11.59 -0.07 -10.25
CA ASN A 167 10.17 -0.33 -10.11
C ASN A 167 9.41 1.01 -10.09
N ASP A 168 8.65 1.30 -11.15
CA ASP A 168 7.89 2.55 -11.30
C ASP A 168 6.48 2.51 -10.68
N ASP A 169 6.20 1.52 -9.83
CA ASP A 169 4.92 1.43 -9.13
C ASP A 169 4.84 2.40 -7.93
N TYR A 170 5.97 2.85 -7.38
CA TYR A 170 6.00 3.73 -6.21
C TYR A 170 7.31 4.53 -6.13
N LEU A 171 7.28 5.71 -5.50
CA LEU A 171 8.49 6.52 -5.27
C LEU A 171 9.33 5.90 -4.14
N THR A 172 10.66 5.82 -4.31
CA THR A 172 11.52 5.29 -3.24
C THR A 172 11.43 6.16 -1.98
N LEU A 173 11.42 5.56 -0.80
CA LEU A 173 11.51 6.30 0.47
C LEU A 173 12.79 7.16 0.54
N GLY A 174 13.82 6.81 -0.23
CA GLY A 174 15.06 7.59 -0.31
C GLY A 174 14.86 9.03 -0.79
N VAL A 175 13.74 9.33 -1.48
CA VAL A 175 13.42 10.69 -1.94
C VAL A 175 12.39 11.42 -1.09
N ASP A 176 12.00 10.86 0.08
CA ASP A 176 10.94 11.41 0.93
C ASP A 176 11.17 12.87 1.35
N HIS A 177 12.44 13.23 1.59
CA HIS A 177 12.86 14.56 2.01
C HIS A 177 13.64 15.33 0.92
N VAL A 178 13.68 14.82 -0.31
CA VAL A 178 14.44 15.44 -1.41
C VAL A 178 13.49 16.24 -2.33
N PRO A 179 13.71 17.54 -2.57
CA PRO A 179 12.76 18.40 -3.28
C PRO A 179 12.83 18.24 -4.82
N LEU A 180 12.57 17.04 -5.32
CA LEU A 180 12.66 16.70 -6.76
C LEU A 180 11.37 16.96 -7.54
N PHE A 181 10.25 17.23 -6.87
CA PHE A 181 8.91 17.19 -7.46
C PHE A 181 8.33 18.59 -7.61
N CYS A 182 8.87 19.36 -8.55
CA CYS A 182 8.56 20.79 -8.74
C CYS A 182 8.81 21.58 -7.44
N SER A 183 10.01 21.42 -6.88
CA SER A 183 10.45 22.02 -5.60
C SER A 183 9.74 21.49 -4.35
N ARG A 184 8.90 20.46 -4.48
CA ARG A 184 8.32 19.72 -3.35
C ARG A 184 9.07 18.41 -3.12
N THR A 185 9.08 17.96 -1.86
CA THR A 185 9.47 16.59 -1.53
C THR A 185 8.32 15.60 -1.78
N THR A 186 8.60 14.30 -1.74
CA THR A 186 7.55 13.27 -1.84
C THR A 186 6.52 13.44 -0.73
N LEU A 187 6.97 13.62 0.52
CA LEU A 187 6.07 13.80 1.66
C LEU A 187 5.19 15.03 1.52
N GLN A 188 5.75 16.16 1.03
CA GLN A 188 4.94 17.36 0.74
C GLN A 188 3.88 17.09 -0.32
N CYS A 189 4.20 16.32 -1.37
CA CYS A 189 3.20 15.92 -2.37
C CYS A 189 2.07 15.09 -1.76
N TYR A 190 2.40 14.15 -0.85
CA TYR A 190 1.41 13.34 -0.13
C TYR A 190 0.57 14.19 0.84
N GLU A 191 1.20 15.09 1.60
CA GLU A 191 0.54 16.02 2.52
C GLU A 191 -0.43 16.96 1.79
N ASP A 192 -0.03 17.53 0.66
CA ASP A 192 -0.89 18.39 -0.16
C ASP A 192 -2.10 17.62 -0.68
N PHE A 193 -1.89 16.38 -1.13
CA PHE A 193 -2.95 15.50 -1.61
C PHE A 193 -3.95 15.14 -0.49
N LEU A 194 -3.44 14.76 0.68
CA LEU A 194 -4.23 14.44 1.87
C LEU A 194 -5.05 15.66 2.31
N SER A 195 -4.44 16.83 2.34
CA SER A 195 -5.09 18.10 2.69
C SER A 195 -6.20 18.46 1.70
N SER A 196 -5.93 18.29 0.40
CA SER A 196 -6.91 18.49 -0.67
C SER A 196 -8.10 17.53 -0.54
N PHE A 197 -7.84 16.24 -0.26
CA PHE A 197 -8.87 15.24 -0.01
C PHE A 197 -9.73 15.59 1.20
N ALA A 198 -9.10 15.88 2.34
CA ALA A 198 -9.78 16.21 3.59
C ALA A 198 -10.69 17.43 3.43
N LYS A 199 -10.18 18.50 2.80
CA LYS A 199 -10.97 19.70 2.50
C LYS A 199 -12.12 19.40 1.55
N LYS A 200 -11.89 18.59 0.52
CA LYS A 200 -12.90 18.28 -0.50
C LYS A 200 -14.08 17.48 0.05
N PHE A 201 -13.79 16.51 0.93
CA PHE A 201 -14.77 15.56 1.44
C PHE A 201 -15.06 15.74 2.93
N GLU A 202 -14.76 16.91 3.50
CA GLU A 202 -14.94 17.25 4.92
C GLU A 202 -16.32 16.83 5.45
N SER A 203 -17.39 17.13 4.69
CA SER A 203 -18.77 16.80 5.08
C SER A 203 -19.10 15.30 5.09
N LEU A 204 -18.31 14.49 4.36
CA LEU A 204 -18.48 13.04 4.30
C LEU A 204 -17.64 12.32 5.36
N ILE A 205 -16.58 12.93 5.88
CA ILE A 205 -15.69 12.32 6.87
C ILE A 205 -16.42 12.19 8.21
N GLY A 206 -16.41 10.98 8.78
CA GLY A 206 -17.13 10.63 10.00
C GLY A 206 -18.64 10.42 9.81
N THR A 207 -19.20 10.73 8.63
CA THR A 207 -20.62 10.52 8.31
C THR A 207 -20.83 9.37 7.34
N VAL A 208 -20.21 9.45 6.16
CA VAL A 208 -20.24 8.41 5.12
C VAL A 208 -18.90 7.69 5.06
N ILE A 209 -17.80 8.43 5.06
CA ILE A 209 -16.44 7.92 5.14
C ILE A 209 -16.14 7.60 6.59
N GLU A 210 -16.05 6.31 6.90
CA GLU A 210 -15.77 5.83 8.26
C GLU A 210 -14.29 5.46 8.46
N GLU A 211 -13.59 5.22 7.35
CA GLU A 211 -12.23 4.70 7.34
C GLU A 211 -11.44 5.30 6.18
N ILE A 212 -10.19 5.69 6.47
CA ILE A 212 -9.22 6.12 5.45
C ILE A 212 -7.97 5.27 5.62
N SER A 213 -7.59 4.55 4.57
CA SER A 213 -6.34 3.81 4.46
C SER A 213 -5.33 4.59 3.61
N VAL A 214 -4.12 4.77 4.10
CA VAL A 214 -3.02 5.45 3.39
C VAL A 214 -2.07 4.40 2.84
N GLY A 215 -1.88 4.40 1.52
CA GLY A 215 -0.92 3.51 0.86
C GLY A 215 0.51 4.01 1.02
N LEU A 216 1.40 3.18 1.54
CA LEU A 216 2.79 3.57 1.89
C LEU A 216 3.85 2.89 1.02
N GLY A 217 3.44 2.36 -0.13
CA GLY A 217 4.33 1.59 -1.00
C GLY A 217 3.60 0.92 -2.16
N PRO A 218 4.28 0.01 -2.88
CA PRO A 218 3.70 -0.73 -4.00
C PRO A 218 2.45 -1.49 -3.56
N SER A 219 1.43 -1.50 -4.42
CA SER A 219 0.09 -2.06 -4.13
C SER A 219 -0.61 -1.44 -2.89
N GLY A 220 -0.06 -0.35 -2.37
CA GLY A 220 -0.49 0.33 -1.15
C GLY A 220 0.12 -0.25 0.13
N GLY A 221 0.93 -1.30 0.07
CA GLY A 221 1.53 -1.91 1.25
C GLY A 221 2.71 -1.10 1.80
N LEU A 222 2.91 -1.12 3.12
CA LEU A 222 4.15 -0.67 3.77
C LEU A 222 5.24 -1.75 3.59
N LYS A 223 5.87 -1.75 2.42
CA LYS A 223 6.88 -2.75 2.03
C LYS A 223 7.74 -2.26 0.86
N TYR A 224 8.86 -2.94 0.63
CA TYR A 224 9.61 -2.81 -0.62
C TYR A 224 8.95 -3.59 -1.78
N PRO A 225 9.15 -3.17 -3.06
CA PRO A 225 8.65 -3.87 -4.24
C PRO A 225 9.48 -5.12 -4.59
N ALA A 226 9.62 -6.03 -3.63
CA ALA A 226 10.52 -7.18 -3.74
C ALA A 226 10.08 -8.25 -4.77
N HIS A 227 8.80 -8.25 -5.19
CA HIS A 227 8.23 -9.29 -6.06
C HIS A 227 7.77 -8.72 -7.42
N PRO A 228 8.69 -8.38 -8.35
CA PRO A 228 8.34 -7.82 -9.67
C PRO A 228 7.71 -8.84 -10.64
N PHE A 229 6.56 -9.42 -10.26
CA PHE A 229 5.82 -10.42 -11.05
C PHE A 229 5.42 -9.89 -12.43
N GLY A 230 5.00 -8.63 -12.51
CA GLY A 230 4.61 -7.95 -13.75
C GLY A 230 5.68 -7.90 -14.84
N TYR A 231 6.95 -8.01 -14.42
CA TYR A 231 8.10 -8.02 -15.30
C TYR A 231 8.66 -9.43 -15.55
N GLY A 232 8.07 -10.47 -14.96
CA GLY A 232 8.52 -11.85 -15.08
C GLY A 232 9.87 -12.17 -14.42
N ARG A 233 10.46 -11.20 -13.69
CA ARG A 233 11.74 -11.37 -12.98
C ARG A 233 11.63 -12.24 -11.74
N TRP A 234 10.45 -12.26 -11.12
CA TRP A 234 10.17 -13.06 -9.93
C TRP A 234 9.01 -14.03 -10.17
N LYS A 235 9.14 -15.24 -9.63
CA LYS A 235 8.13 -16.29 -9.61
C LYS A 235 8.06 -16.87 -8.20
N PHE A 236 6.84 -17.00 -7.69
CA PHE A 236 6.59 -17.69 -6.44
C PHE A 236 7.08 -19.15 -6.51
N PRO A 237 7.80 -19.68 -5.49
CA PRO A 237 8.07 -19.10 -4.16
C PRO A 237 9.50 -18.52 -3.98
N GLY A 238 10.07 -17.88 -5.01
CA GLY A 238 11.45 -17.34 -4.93
C GLY A 238 11.67 -16.34 -3.77
N ILE A 239 12.88 -16.31 -3.22
CA ILE A 239 13.23 -15.49 -2.05
C ILE A 239 13.10 -13.97 -2.26
N SER A 240 13.15 -13.48 -3.51
CA SER A 240 13.15 -12.04 -3.87
C SER A 240 14.51 -11.35 -3.78
N GLU A 241 14.57 -10.02 -3.96
CA GLU A 241 15.81 -9.24 -3.86
C GLU A 241 15.59 -7.90 -3.15
N PHE A 242 16.62 -7.40 -2.46
CA PHE A 242 16.63 -6.09 -1.84
C PHE A 242 16.44 -4.96 -2.88
N GLN A 243 15.61 -3.98 -2.54
CA GLN A 243 15.18 -2.90 -3.46
C GLN A 243 15.75 -1.53 -3.09
N CYS A 244 16.87 -1.50 -2.36
CA CYS A 244 17.46 -0.29 -1.77
C CYS A 244 18.70 0.23 -2.51
N TYR A 245 18.83 -0.06 -3.82
CA TYR A 245 20.01 0.31 -4.63
C TYR A 245 19.83 1.63 -5.41
N ASP A 246 18.79 2.41 -5.12
CA ASP A 246 18.70 3.78 -5.63
C ASP A 246 19.78 4.67 -5.01
N GLN A 247 20.00 5.84 -5.62
CA GLN A 247 21.15 6.69 -5.27
C GLN A 247 21.02 7.26 -3.87
N CYS A 248 19.80 7.60 -3.44
CA CYS A 248 19.54 8.18 -2.13
C CYS A 248 19.74 7.13 -1.04
N MET A 249 19.12 5.96 -1.18
CA MET A 249 19.24 4.87 -0.20
C MET A 249 20.68 4.34 -0.07
N MET A 250 21.42 4.23 -1.17
CA MET A 250 22.85 3.88 -1.13
C MET A 250 23.70 4.98 -0.46
N GLY A 251 23.32 6.25 -0.64
CA GLY A 251 23.92 7.38 0.07
C GLY A 251 23.71 7.28 1.58
N ASP A 252 22.48 6.97 2.01
CA ASP A 252 22.13 6.78 3.42
C ASP A 252 22.88 5.61 4.04
N LEU A 253 22.95 4.47 3.34
CA LEU A 253 23.74 3.31 3.77
C LEU A 253 25.22 3.70 3.96
N LYS A 254 25.79 4.48 3.04
CA LYS A 254 27.18 4.95 3.13
C LYS A 254 27.41 5.88 4.32
N MET A 255 26.45 6.75 4.64
CA MET A 255 26.51 7.59 5.83
C MET A 255 26.41 6.77 7.12
N ALA A 256 25.47 5.82 7.18
CA ALA A 256 25.30 4.93 8.32
C ALA A 256 26.57 4.08 8.57
N ALA A 257 27.13 3.47 7.53
CA ALA A 257 28.36 2.68 7.60
C ALA A 257 29.56 3.46 8.14
N ARG A 258 29.70 4.73 7.75
CA ARG A 258 30.75 5.62 8.28
C ARG A 258 30.55 5.92 9.76
N LYS A 259 29.30 6.15 10.19
CA LYS A 259 28.96 6.41 11.60
C LYS A 259 29.28 5.22 12.50
N GLU A 260 29.09 4.01 11.99
CA GLU A 260 29.45 2.76 12.68
C GLU A 260 30.96 2.43 12.62
N GLY A 261 31.79 3.32 12.06
CA GLY A 261 33.23 3.11 11.93
C GLY A 261 33.62 2.02 10.92
N LYS A 262 32.69 1.60 10.05
CA LYS A 262 32.88 0.54 9.06
C LYS A 262 32.50 1.03 7.65
N PRO A 263 33.21 2.02 7.09
CA PRO A 263 32.86 2.64 5.82
C PRO A 263 32.71 1.65 4.66
N GLN A 264 33.46 0.54 4.68
CA GLN A 264 33.39 -0.53 3.68
C GLN A 264 32.01 -1.20 3.59
N TRP A 265 31.20 -1.16 4.66
CA TRP A 265 29.82 -1.67 4.65
C TRP A 265 28.89 -0.82 3.78
N GLY A 266 29.28 0.43 3.49
CA GLY A 266 28.48 1.39 2.74
C GLY A 266 28.67 1.36 1.23
N GLU A 267 29.62 0.56 0.72
CA GLU A 267 30.02 0.64 -0.68
C GLU A 267 29.11 -0.17 -1.61
N LYS A 268 28.54 -1.28 -1.11
CA LYS A 268 27.63 -2.18 -1.87
C LYS A 268 26.68 -2.92 -0.93
N GLY A 269 25.55 -3.38 -1.46
CA GLY A 269 24.67 -4.33 -0.79
C GLY A 269 25.29 -5.74 -0.66
N PRO A 270 24.64 -6.65 0.08
CA PRO A 270 25.14 -8.01 0.33
C PRO A 270 25.34 -8.79 -0.97
N GLN A 271 26.51 -9.41 -1.14
CA GLN A 271 26.87 -10.16 -2.35
C GLN A 271 26.44 -11.64 -2.30
N ASN A 272 26.07 -12.11 -1.12
CA ASN A 272 25.64 -13.49 -0.83
C ASN A 272 24.13 -13.61 -0.67
N ALA A 273 23.34 -12.60 -1.09
CA ALA A 273 21.88 -12.54 -0.92
C ALA A 273 21.08 -13.24 -2.04
N GLY A 274 21.75 -13.97 -2.94
CA GLY A 274 21.08 -14.71 -4.01
C GLY A 274 20.43 -13.81 -5.06
N CYS A 275 19.40 -14.32 -5.73
CA CYS A 275 18.57 -13.59 -6.69
C CYS A 275 17.08 -13.89 -6.49
N TYR A 276 16.22 -13.20 -7.25
CA TYR A 276 14.76 -13.24 -7.08
C TYR A 276 14.17 -14.65 -6.91
N ASN A 277 14.70 -15.64 -7.63
CA ASN A 277 14.14 -17.00 -7.69
C ASN A 277 15.04 -18.06 -7.03
N SER A 278 16.05 -17.66 -6.26
CA SER A 278 16.83 -18.60 -5.43
C SER A 278 15.92 -19.26 -4.39
N LEU A 279 16.31 -20.45 -3.93
CA LEU A 279 15.70 -21.07 -2.76
C LEU A 279 16.40 -20.60 -1.48
N PRO A 280 15.67 -20.48 -0.37
CA PRO A 280 16.22 -20.21 0.97
C PRO A 280 17.52 -20.95 1.28
N SER A 281 17.47 -22.28 1.17
CA SER A 281 18.57 -23.20 1.47
C SER A 281 19.81 -23.07 0.58
N GLU A 282 19.74 -22.28 -0.50
CA GLU A 282 20.84 -22.10 -1.46
C GLU A 282 21.58 -20.77 -1.25
N VAL A 283 21.18 -19.96 -0.27
CA VAL A 283 21.62 -18.57 -0.14
C VAL A 283 22.28 -18.33 1.20
N PRO A 284 23.63 -18.20 1.24
CA PRO A 284 24.39 -18.08 2.48
C PRO A 284 24.03 -16.87 3.35
N PHE A 285 23.46 -15.82 2.76
CA PHE A 285 23.00 -14.67 3.54
C PHE A 285 21.85 -15.01 4.51
N PHE A 286 21.08 -16.06 4.20
CA PHE A 286 19.89 -16.44 4.97
C PHE A 286 20.07 -17.74 5.78
N GLU A 287 21.22 -18.42 5.68
CA GLU A 287 21.52 -19.69 6.36
C GLU A 287 21.37 -19.67 7.90
N GLU A 288 21.37 -18.48 8.54
CA GLU A 288 21.23 -18.32 10.00
C GLU A 288 19.81 -17.85 10.46
N GLY A 289 18.82 -17.70 9.57
CA GLY A 289 17.41 -17.50 9.95
C GLY A 289 16.55 -16.56 9.07
N GLU A 290 15.33 -17.04 8.77
CA GLU A 290 14.06 -16.43 8.32
C GLU A 290 14.07 -15.33 7.22
N GLU A 291 13.62 -15.71 6.02
CA GLU A 291 14.33 -15.33 4.79
C GLU A 291 13.53 -14.50 3.77
N SER A 292 12.21 -14.38 3.89
CA SER A 292 11.36 -13.65 2.93
C SER A 292 10.83 -12.30 3.45
N ILE A 293 10.46 -12.25 4.74
CA ILE A 293 9.87 -11.06 5.39
C ILE A 293 10.90 -9.92 5.48
N LEU A 294 12.18 -10.29 5.67
CA LEU A 294 13.32 -9.39 5.70
C LEU A 294 13.46 -8.56 4.42
N ILE A 295 13.34 -9.21 3.26
CA ILE A 295 13.51 -8.56 1.95
C ILE A 295 12.35 -7.60 1.66
N MET A 296 11.17 -7.87 2.21
CA MET A 296 10.01 -6.97 2.15
C MET A 296 10.12 -5.76 3.08
N GLY A 297 11.13 -5.72 3.95
CA GLY A 297 11.41 -4.61 4.87
C GLY A 297 10.88 -4.83 6.29
N VAL A 298 10.31 -6.00 6.59
CA VAL A 298 9.90 -6.35 7.95
C VAL A 298 10.97 -7.27 8.57
N PHE A 299 11.68 -6.74 9.54
CA PHE A 299 12.86 -7.42 10.12
C PHE A 299 12.42 -8.38 11.25
N SER A 300 11.76 -9.50 10.92
CA SER A 300 11.32 -10.51 11.90
C SER A 300 12.32 -11.65 12.03
N PHE A 301 12.64 -12.08 13.26
CA PHE A 301 13.49 -13.22 13.60
C PHE A 301 12.88 -13.98 14.79
N ALA A 302 13.37 -15.19 15.08
CA ALA A 302 12.90 -16.03 16.20
C ALA A 302 12.80 -15.30 17.57
N LEU A 303 13.62 -14.27 17.80
CA LEU A 303 13.62 -13.46 19.03
C LEU A 303 13.15 -12.01 18.84
N ARG A 304 12.70 -11.63 17.64
CA ARG A 304 12.28 -10.26 17.30
C ARG A 304 11.03 -10.28 16.41
N ASP A 305 9.92 -9.80 16.94
CA ASP A 305 8.75 -9.52 16.10
C ASP A 305 8.94 -8.19 15.36
N GLY A 306 9.13 -8.26 14.04
CA GLY A 306 9.27 -7.09 13.18
C GLY A 306 7.99 -6.25 13.09
N TYR A 307 6.82 -6.88 13.28
CA TYR A 307 5.53 -6.18 13.26
C TYR A 307 5.29 -5.37 14.54
N ASP A 308 5.93 -5.73 15.66
CA ASP A 308 5.82 -5.00 16.93
C ASP A 308 6.24 -3.55 16.85
N HIS A 309 7.34 -3.29 16.15
CA HIS A 309 7.82 -1.94 15.97
C HIS A 309 6.87 -1.12 15.08
N VAL A 310 6.34 -1.74 14.01
CA VAL A 310 5.40 -1.08 13.10
C VAL A 310 4.12 -0.74 13.85
N ALA A 311 3.52 -1.70 14.54
CA ALA A 311 2.29 -1.49 15.29
C ALA A 311 2.47 -0.50 16.44
N SER A 312 3.63 -0.50 17.11
CA SER A 312 3.97 0.51 18.11
C SER A 312 3.95 1.91 17.51
N ILE A 313 4.62 2.14 16.38
CA ILE A 313 4.60 3.44 15.67
C ILE A 313 3.16 3.83 15.31
N LEU A 314 2.39 2.92 14.72
CA LEU A 314 1.01 3.21 14.33
C LEU A 314 0.13 3.57 15.54
N SER A 315 0.30 2.87 16.66
CA SER A 315 -0.47 3.13 17.88
C SER A 315 -0.19 4.52 18.46
N HIS A 316 1.05 5.01 18.39
CA HIS A 316 1.41 6.38 18.79
C HIS A 316 0.68 7.44 17.96
N HIS A 317 0.34 7.11 16.71
CA HIS A 317 -0.39 7.98 15.80
C HIS A 317 -1.90 7.68 15.78
N GLY A 318 -2.41 6.86 16.69
CA GLY A 318 -3.83 6.47 16.71
C GLY A 318 -4.30 5.75 15.44
N ALA A 319 -3.34 5.21 14.68
CA ALA A 319 -3.57 4.47 13.46
C ALA A 319 -3.55 2.96 13.72
N ALA A 320 -4.15 2.22 12.81
CA ALA A 320 -4.24 0.78 12.84
C ALA A 320 -3.56 0.16 11.62
N LEU A 321 -3.09 -1.07 11.78
CA LEU A 321 -2.60 -1.88 10.67
C LEU A 321 -3.77 -2.60 10.01
N HIS A 322 -3.89 -2.48 8.68
CA HIS A 322 -4.75 -3.33 7.87
C HIS A 322 -3.93 -4.50 7.34
N VAL A 323 -4.38 -5.71 7.65
CA VAL A 323 -3.71 -6.96 7.27
C VAL A 323 -4.58 -7.67 6.25
N SER A 324 -3.97 -8.17 5.17
CA SER A 324 -4.66 -8.93 4.14
C SER A 324 -4.43 -10.44 4.29
N SER A 325 -4.99 -11.25 3.38
CA SER A 325 -4.76 -12.71 3.32
C SER A 325 -5.32 -13.52 4.50
N LEU A 326 -6.41 -13.05 5.11
CA LEU A 326 -7.11 -13.72 6.21
C LEU A 326 -7.84 -15.00 5.79
N GLU A 327 -8.05 -15.20 4.49
CA GLU A 327 -8.77 -16.33 3.92
C GLU A 327 -7.91 -17.56 3.66
N MET A 328 -6.59 -17.45 3.83
CA MET A 328 -5.65 -18.46 3.40
C MET A 328 -5.31 -19.44 4.51
N MET A 329 -5.13 -20.69 4.12
CA MET A 329 -4.78 -21.78 5.02
C MET A 329 -3.41 -22.34 4.65
N ASP A 330 -2.67 -22.84 5.64
CA ASP A 330 -1.35 -23.45 5.42
C ASP A 330 -1.44 -24.63 4.42
N GLY A 331 -2.58 -25.34 4.42
CA GLY A 331 -2.88 -26.43 3.50
C GLY A 331 -3.16 -26.04 2.05
N ASP A 332 -3.27 -24.74 1.72
CA ASP A 332 -3.56 -24.29 0.35
C ASP A 332 -2.35 -24.46 -0.59
N ASN A 333 -1.14 -24.66 -0.06
CA ASN A 333 0.10 -24.70 -0.84
C ASN A 333 0.96 -25.93 -0.54
N PRO A 334 1.82 -26.36 -1.50
CA PRO A 334 2.77 -27.44 -1.27
C PRO A 334 3.67 -27.16 -0.06
N ALA A 335 3.85 -28.16 0.82
CA ALA A 335 4.73 -28.05 1.98
C ALA A 335 6.18 -27.65 1.62
N SER A 336 6.63 -27.96 0.41
CA SER A 336 7.94 -27.55 -0.12
C SER A 336 8.11 -26.04 -0.26
N TYR A 337 7.02 -25.26 -0.24
CA TYR A 337 7.07 -23.79 -0.27
C TYR A 337 7.26 -23.18 1.12
N LEU A 338 7.17 -24.01 2.16
CA LEU A 338 7.45 -23.66 3.55
C LEU A 338 6.69 -22.39 3.99
N CYS A 339 5.39 -22.36 3.68
CA CYS A 339 4.59 -21.17 3.76
C CYS A 339 3.47 -21.34 4.79
N SER A 340 3.28 -20.39 5.70
CA SER A 340 2.32 -20.43 6.80
C SER A 340 1.58 -19.10 6.96
N PRO A 341 0.50 -18.85 6.19
CA PRO A 341 -0.36 -17.68 6.38
C PRO A 341 -1.03 -17.68 7.74
N GLU A 342 -1.42 -18.85 8.25
CA GLU A 342 -2.04 -18.95 9.57
C GLU A 342 -1.03 -18.58 10.66
N GLY A 343 0.24 -18.97 10.48
CA GLY A 343 1.36 -18.53 11.30
C GLY A 343 1.57 -17.02 11.29
N LEU A 344 1.59 -16.40 10.11
CA LEU A 344 1.69 -14.94 9.98
C LEU A 344 0.55 -14.22 10.70
N LEU A 345 -0.68 -14.70 10.52
CA LEU A 345 -1.86 -14.10 11.15
C LEU A 345 -1.81 -14.24 12.67
N GLN A 346 -1.30 -15.37 13.19
CA GLN A 346 -1.07 -15.53 14.63
C GLN A 346 -0.01 -14.54 15.13
N GLN A 347 1.11 -14.41 14.42
CA GLN A 347 2.15 -13.44 14.77
C GLN A 347 1.60 -12.01 14.81
N VAL A 348 0.89 -11.57 13.77
CA VAL A 348 0.36 -10.20 13.71
C VAL A 348 -0.81 -9.99 14.68
N GLY A 349 -1.66 -11.00 14.87
CA GLY A 349 -2.90 -10.93 15.65
C GLY A 349 -2.74 -11.09 17.17
N LEU A 350 -1.70 -11.77 17.64
CA LEU A 350 -1.48 -12.01 19.09
C LEU A 350 -0.77 -10.85 19.80
N THR A 351 0.10 -10.11 19.11
CA THR A 351 0.90 -9.04 19.70
C THR A 351 0.22 -7.67 19.63
N HIS A 352 -0.73 -7.48 18.70
CA HIS A 352 -1.16 -6.12 18.36
C HIS A 352 -2.59 -5.78 18.67
N ALA A 353 -2.63 -4.85 19.60
CA ALA A 353 -3.80 -4.22 20.09
C ALA A 353 -4.49 -3.36 18.99
N ALA A 354 -3.78 -2.87 17.96
CA ALA A 354 -4.28 -1.91 16.97
C ALA A 354 -4.42 -2.50 15.56
N VAL A 355 -4.94 -3.73 15.42
CA VAL A 355 -5.18 -4.34 14.11
C VAL A 355 -6.64 -4.17 13.71
N LEU A 356 -6.88 -3.48 12.60
CA LEU A 356 -8.19 -3.45 11.95
C LEU A 356 -8.26 -4.60 10.95
N VAL A 357 -9.00 -5.63 11.33
CA VAL A 357 -9.29 -6.78 10.47
C VAL A 357 -10.53 -6.44 9.65
N THR A 358 -10.38 -6.19 8.35
CA THR A 358 -11.55 -6.15 7.44
C THR A 358 -11.59 -7.45 6.64
N ALA A 359 -12.60 -8.28 6.93
CA ALA A 359 -12.92 -9.46 6.15
C ALA A 359 -13.62 -9.00 4.86
N GLY A 360 -12.82 -8.65 3.85
CA GLY A 360 -13.29 -8.40 2.50
C GLY A 360 -12.52 -9.31 1.55
N ARG A 361 -13.22 -9.99 0.63
CA ARG A 361 -12.60 -10.55 -0.58
C ARG A 361 -12.05 -9.36 -1.37
N ALA A 362 -10.85 -8.90 -1.04
CA ALA A 362 -10.11 -8.01 -1.90
C ALA A 362 -9.89 -8.81 -3.18
N GLY A 363 -10.65 -8.47 -4.22
CA GLY A 363 -10.41 -8.99 -5.57
C GLY A 363 -9.10 -8.42 -6.11
N SER A 364 -7.98 -8.74 -5.48
CA SER A 364 -6.61 -8.44 -5.89
C SER A 364 -5.82 -9.71 -5.69
N LEU A 365 -5.15 -10.14 -6.75
CA LEU A 365 -4.19 -11.23 -6.68
C LEU A 365 -3.08 -10.76 -5.72
N GLY A 366 -3.12 -11.21 -4.45
CA GLY A 366 -2.49 -10.61 -3.27
C GLY A 366 -2.28 -11.52 -2.01
N SER A 367 -1.10 -12.02 -1.61
CA SER A 367 -0.73 -12.93 -0.51
C SER A 367 0.77 -13.30 -0.47
N THR A 368 1.50 -12.58 0.37
CA THR A 368 2.83 -13.01 0.82
C THR A 368 2.71 -13.94 2.02
N TRP A 369 3.65 -14.88 2.10
CA TRP A 369 3.66 -15.99 3.04
C TRP A 369 4.73 -15.74 4.11
N ALA A 370 4.41 -15.91 5.39
CA ALA A 370 5.42 -16.05 6.43
C ALA A 370 5.87 -17.51 6.52
N TRP A 371 7.15 -17.72 6.72
CA TRP A 371 7.74 -19.03 7.03
C TRP A 371 7.69 -19.22 8.55
N ASN A 372 7.19 -20.37 9.03
CA ASN A 372 7.29 -20.77 10.44
C ASN A 372 8.14 -22.03 10.50
N GLY A 373 9.38 -21.91 10.98
CA GLY A 373 10.16 -23.05 11.44
C GLY A 373 9.61 -23.62 12.76
N PRO A 374 9.91 -24.88 13.11
CA PRO A 374 9.41 -25.49 14.33
C PRO A 374 9.98 -24.78 15.58
N ILE A 375 9.07 -24.56 16.55
CA ILE A 375 9.30 -23.98 17.89
C ILE A 375 10.37 -24.74 18.68
#